data_AF-A0A2M7DG20-F1
#
_entry.id   AF-A0A2M7DG20-F1
#
_cell.length_a   1.000
_cell.length_b   1.000
_cell.length_c   1.000
_cell.angle_alpha   90.00
_cell.angle_beta   90.00
_cell.angle_gamma   90.00
#
_symmetry.space_group_name_H-M   'P 1'
#
loop_
_entity.id
_entity.type
_entity.pdbx_description
1 polymer ?
#
loop_
_entity_poly.entity_id
_entity_poly.type
_entity_poly.pdbx_seq_one_letter_code
_entity_poly.pdbx_strand_id
1 'polypeptide(L)'
;MENWCITILNSYIPQMQNGLNLIDKWVTNYKTNMKKHLIFLWISFSFLGCQNVEYPKKPKNLIPEDKMVEIMTDIQLFHTAKSYNRNPLQKSGLSPYHYIYEKHNIDSLQFVTSNTYYGSNLKIYGTLYSRVKEGLEVKKAKIDSILAKEKRIKDSIKIITDSLRLLEIEKPILPVSTELKKSE
;
A
#
# COMPACT_ATOMS: atom_id res chain seq x y z
N MET A 1 19.37 -82.11 -0.80
CA MET A 1 19.86 -81.15 -1.81
C MET A 1 19.79 -79.69 -1.32
N GLU A 2 19.24 -79.40 -0.13
CA GLU A 2 18.99 -78.02 0.33
C GLU A 2 20.22 -77.29 0.92
N ASN A 3 21.16 -78.02 1.54
CA ASN A 3 22.34 -77.41 2.20
C ASN A 3 23.41 -76.86 1.25
N TRP A 4 23.46 -77.32 0.00
CA TRP A 4 24.47 -76.85 -0.97
C TRP A 4 24.15 -75.45 -1.49
N CYS A 5 22.87 -75.14 -1.73
CA CYS A 5 22.46 -73.80 -2.16
C CYS A 5 22.74 -72.74 -1.09
N ILE A 6 22.50 -73.06 0.20
CA ILE A 6 22.74 -72.13 1.31
C ILE A 6 24.24 -71.84 1.48
N THR A 7 25.10 -72.86 1.34
CA THR A 7 26.56 -72.69 1.45
C THR A 7 27.13 -71.85 0.31
N ILE A 8 26.62 -72.02 -0.92
CA ILE A 8 27.01 -71.20 -2.07
C ILE A 8 26.52 -69.76 -1.93
N LEU A 9 25.29 -69.54 -1.46
CA LEU A 9 24.77 -68.20 -1.17
C LEU A 9 25.59 -67.49 -0.07
N ASN A 10 25.91 -68.18 1.02
CA ASN A 10 26.69 -67.62 2.13
C ASN A 10 28.14 -67.25 1.76
N SER A 11 28.72 -67.86 0.72
CA SER A 11 30.06 -67.47 0.24
C SER A 11 30.04 -66.20 -0.63
N TYR A 12 28.91 -65.93 -1.31
CA TYR A 12 28.75 -64.78 -2.20
C TYR A 12 28.22 -63.53 -1.48
N ILE A 13 27.44 -63.70 -0.41
CA ILE A 13 26.92 -62.62 0.46
C ILE A 13 28.00 -61.60 0.91
N PRO A 14 29.19 -62.00 1.43
CA PRO A 14 30.21 -61.04 1.85
C PRO A 14 30.82 -60.24 0.70
N GLN A 15 30.88 -60.79 -0.51
CA GLN A 15 31.33 -60.04 -1.70
C GLN A 15 30.34 -58.94 -2.08
N MET A 16 29.04 -59.22 -2.01
CA MET A 16 28.00 -58.23 -2.27
C MET A 16 27.90 -57.16 -1.17
N GLN A 17 28.05 -57.54 0.10
CA GLN A 17 28.07 -56.59 1.22
C GLN A 17 29.24 -55.61 1.12
N ASN A 18 30.41 -56.06 0.65
CA ASN A 18 31.55 -55.17 0.42
C ASN A 18 31.28 -54.14 -0.69
N GLY A 19 30.64 -54.54 -1.79
CA GLY A 19 30.23 -53.63 -2.86
C GLY A 19 29.23 -52.57 -2.39
N LEU A 20 28.20 -53.00 -1.64
CA LEU A 20 27.20 -52.09 -1.06
C LEU A 20 27.83 -51.10 -0.07
N ASN A 21 28.72 -51.57 0.79
CA ASN A 21 29.45 -50.71 1.74
C ASN A 21 30.33 -49.66 1.05
N LEU A 22 30.91 -49.97 -0.12
CA LEU A 22 31.70 -49.02 -0.90
C LEU A 22 30.80 -47.94 -1.55
N ILE A 23 29.63 -48.34 -2.05
CA ILE A 23 28.65 -47.41 -2.62
C ILE A 23 28.09 -46.50 -1.52
N ASP A 24 27.74 -47.03 -0.35
CA ASP A 24 27.25 -46.23 0.77
C ASP A 24 28.31 -45.26 1.30
N LYS A 25 29.58 -45.69 1.39
CA LYS A 25 30.70 -44.78 1.71
C LYS A 25 30.89 -43.69 0.66
N TRP A 26 30.74 -44.02 -0.63
CA TRP A 26 30.85 -43.04 -1.72
C TRP A 26 29.68 -42.04 -1.68
N VAL A 27 28.44 -42.51 -1.53
CA VAL A 27 27.22 -41.67 -1.45
C VAL A 27 27.27 -40.75 -0.22
N THR A 28 27.66 -41.26 0.95
CA THR A 28 27.77 -40.47 2.17
C THR A 28 28.89 -39.44 2.10
N ASN A 29 30.04 -39.77 1.50
CA ASN A 29 31.14 -38.83 1.28
C ASN A 29 30.74 -37.72 0.29
N TYR A 30 30.09 -38.06 -0.83
CA TYR A 30 29.58 -37.07 -1.79
C TYR A 30 28.55 -36.12 -1.14
N LYS A 31 27.59 -36.67 -0.39
CA LYS A 31 26.56 -35.90 0.33
C LYS A 31 27.15 -35.00 1.41
N THR A 32 28.17 -35.44 2.14
CA THR A 32 28.83 -34.63 3.18
C THR A 32 29.70 -33.53 2.60
N ASN A 33 30.39 -33.76 1.47
CA ASN A 33 31.18 -32.72 0.81
C ASN A 33 30.31 -31.63 0.17
N MET A 34 29.17 -31.98 -0.44
CA MET A 34 28.21 -30.97 -0.91
C MET A 34 27.65 -30.12 0.23
N LYS A 35 27.35 -30.72 1.40
CA LYS A 35 26.92 -29.97 2.59
C LYS A 35 28.00 -29.00 3.08
N LYS A 36 29.27 -29.42 3.10
CA LYS A 36 30.40 -28.56 3.48
C LYS A 36 30.56 -27.38 2.52
N HIS A 37 30.43 -27.60 1.21
CA HIS A 37 30.47 -26.52 0.22
C HIS A 37 29.31 -25.54 0.37
N LEU A 38 28.09 -26.03 0.64
CA LEU A 38 26.93 -25.16 0.92
C LEU A 38 27.13 -24.32 2.19
N ILE A 39 27.66 -24.92 3.26
CA ILE A 39 27.98 -24.21 4.51
C ILE A 39 29.06 -23.15 4.26
N PHE A 40 30.10 -23.49 3.50
CA PHE A 40 31.16 -22.55 3.14
C PHE A 40 30.65 -21.39 2.29
N LEU A 41 29.77 -21.65 1.32
CA LEU A 41 29.14 -20.62 0.49
C LEU A 41 28.24 -19.71 1.33
N TRP A 42 27.45 -20.27 2.25
CA TRP A 42 26.61 -19.50 3.17
C TRP A 42 27.42 -18.58 4.10
N ILE A 43 28.53 -19.09 4.64
CA ILE A 43 29.46 -18.32 5.46
C ILE A 43 30.10 -17.21 4.61
N SER A 44 30.57 -17.52 3.40
CA SER A 44 31.16 -16.55 2.47
C SER A 44 30.18 -15.42 2.12
N PHE A 45 28.93 -15.75 1.81
CA PHE A 45 27.89 -14.76 1.50
C PHE A 45 27.53 -13.86 2.70
N SER A 46 27.65 -14.37 3.92
CA SER A 46 27.34 -13.61 5.14
C SER A 46 28.27 -12.42 5.37
N PHE A 47 29.50 -12.45 4.82
CA PHE A 47 30.44 -11.32 4.92
C PHE A 47 30.15 -10.17 3.95
N LEU A 48 29.26 -10.35 2.96
CA LEU A 48 28.89 -9.29 2.00
C LEU A 48 27.90 -8.25 2.58
N GLY A 49 27.34 -8.50 3.77
CA GLY A 49 26.28 -7.66 4.36
C GLY A 49 26.75 -6.43 5.12
N CYS A 50 28.05 -6.24 5.33
CA CYS A 50 28.57 -5.11 6.10
C CYS A 50 28.65 -3.85 5.23
N GLN A 51 27.56 -3.08 5.18
CA GLN A 51 27.55 -1.75 4.56
C GLN A 51 27.77 -0.69 5.66
N ASN A 52 28.78 0.17 5.48
CA ASN A 52 28.93 1.35 6.30
C ASN A 52 27.76 2.30 6.02
N VAL A 53 26.95 2.59 7.04
CA VAL A 53 25.85 3.53 6.95
C VAL A 53 26.39 4.94 7.15
N GLU A 54 26.70 5.64 6.04
CA GLU A 54 26.98 7.07 6.09
C GLU A 54 25.67 7.86 6.27
N TYR A 55 25.56 8.58 7.39
CA TYR A 55 24.42 9.46 7.61
C TYR A 55 24.58 10.74 6.78
N PRO A 56 23.54 11.15 6.03
CA PRO A 56 23.58 12.39 5.29
C PRO A 56 23.73 13.58 6.24
N LYS A 57 24.64 14.50 5.91
CA LYS A 57 24.80 15.75 6.66
C LYS A 57 23.52 16.59 6.52
N LYS A 58 23.17 17.32 7.58
CA LYS A 58 22.01 18.22 7.58
C LYS A 58 22.17 19.29 6.48
N PRO A 59 21.25 19.37 5.49
CA PRO A 59 21.33 20.37 4.43
C PRO A 59 21.08 21.78 4.98
N LYS A 60 21.70 22.79 4.38
CA LYS A 60 21.57 24.20 4.80
C LYS A 60 20.13 24.73 4.60
N ASN A 61 19.46 24.26 3.56
CA ASN A 61 18.10 24.62 3.16
C ASN A 61 17.08 23.53 3.54
N LEU A 62 17.25 22.88 4.70
CA LEU A 62 16.34 21.84 5.16
C LEU A 62 14.90 22.36 5.26
N ILE A 63 13.95 21.64 4.64
CA ILE A 63 12.52 21.89 4.81
C ILE A 63 12.15 21.62 6.27
N PRO A 64 11.54 22.57 7.02
CA PRO A 64 11.11 22.34 8.39
C PRO A 64 10.11 21.18 8.50
N GLU A 65 10.11 20.48 9.63
CA GLU A 65 9.27 19.28 9.83
C GLU A 65 7.78 19.54 9.60
N ASP A 66 7.25 20.66 10.11
CA ASP A 66 5.84 21.02 9.95
C ASP A 66 5.47 21.21 8.46
N LYS A 67 6.34 21.88 7.73
CA LYS A 67 6.18 22.08 6.29
C LYS A 67 6.32 20.75 5.52
N MET A 68 7.23 19.89 5.96
CA MET A 68 7.40 18.55 5.39
C MET A 68 6.15 17.69 5.57
N VAL A 69 5.49 17.76 6.74
CA VAL A 69 4.20 17.09 6.99
C VAL A 69 3.13 17.57 6.01
N GLU A 70 3.03 18.88 5.76
CA GLU A 70 2.09 19.43 4.78
C GLU A 70 2.38 18.94 3.35
N ILE A 71 3.65 19.00 2.94
CA ILE A 71 4.11 18.52 1.63
C ILE A 71 3.78 17.03 1.44
N MET A 72 4.12 16.19 2.42
CA MET A 72 3.84 14.75 2.39
C MET A 72 2.34 14.45 2.36
N THR A 73 1.53 15.25 3.06
CA THR A 73 0.07 15.16 3.01
C THR A 73 -0.46 15.42 1.60
N ASP A 74 0.03 16.47 0.94
CA ASP A 74 -0.39 16.81 -0.42
C ASP A 74 0.07 15.78 -1.46
N ILE A 75 1.28 15.24 -1.33
CA ILE A 75 1.77 14.12 -2.16
C ILE A 75 0.84 12.92 -2.01
N GLN A 76 0.48 12.58 -0.78
CA GLN A 76 -0.40 11.45 -0.51
C GLN A 76 -1.80 11.67 -1.10
N LEU A 77 -2.36 12.88 -0.98
CA LEU A 77 -3.63 13.24 -1.61
C LEU A 77 -3.58 13.13 -3.13
N PHE A 78 -2.47 13.55 -3.75
CA PHE A 78 -2.29 13.40 -5.19
C PHE A 78 -2.23 11.93 -5.61
N HIS A 79 -1.49 11.11 -4.86
CA HIS A 79 -1.40 9.67 -5.12
C HIS A 79 -2.76 8.97 -5.00
N THR A 80 -3.54 9.28 -3.96
CA THR A 80 -4.87 8.68 -3.78
C THR A 80 -5.85 9.17 -4.85
N ALA A 81 -5.84 10.46 -5.19
CA ALA A 81 -6.67 11.01 -6.27
C ALA A 81 -6.35 10.34 -7.62
N LYS A 82 -5.07 10.17 -7.94
CA LYS A 82 -4.62 9.44 -9.14
C LYS A 82 -5.04 7.98 -9.11
N SER A 83 -5.01 7.33 -7.95
CA SER A 83 -5.45 5.93 -7.80
C SER A 83 -6.97 5.78 -7.95
N TYR A 84 -7.75 6.77 -7.50
CA TYR A 84 -9.21 6.74 -7.56
C TYR A 84 -9.73 7.01 -8.97
N ASN A 85 -9.25 8.07 -9.63
CA ASN A 85 -9.60 8.35 -11.02
C ASN A 85 -8.45 9.05 -11.75
N ARG A 86 -7.88 8.36 -12.74
CA ARG A 86 -6.74 8.87 -13.52
C ARG A 86 -7.12 9.92 -14.55
N ASN A 87 -8.36 9.85 -15.07
CA ASN A 87 -8.78 10.63 -16.24
C ASN A 87 -8.75 12.16 -16.01
N PRO A 88 -9.24 12.71 -14.89
CA PRO A 88 -9.23 14.15 -14.66
C PRO A 88 -7.82 14.72 -14.54
N LEU A 89 -6.92 14.01 -13.86
CA LEU A 89 -5.54 14.44 -13.63
C LEU A 89 -4.65 14.29 -14.87
N GLN A 90 -4.90 13.31 -15.73
CA GLN A 90 -4.18 13.20 -17.00
C GLN A 90 -4.62 14.28 -17.99
N LYS A 91 -5.92 14.59 -18.04
CA LYS A 91 -6.47 15.63 -18.92
C LYS A 91 -6.01 17.04 -18.54
N SER A 92 -5.72 17.28 -17.26
CA SER A 92 -5.24 18.60 -16.81
C SER A 92 -3.80 18.89 -17.22
N GLY A 93 -3.02 17.89 -17.66
CA GLY A 93 -1.61 18.05 -18.01
C GLY A 93 -0.71 18.41 -16.82
N LEU A 94 -1.24 18.39 -15.59
CA LEU A 94 -0.54 18.82 -14.39
C LEU A 94 0.48 17.75 -13.96
N SER A 95 1.74 18.17 -13.79
CA SER A 95 2.75 17.38 -13.09
C SER A 95 2.54 17.52 -11.58
N PRO A 96 2.21 16.44 -10.84
CA PRO A 96 1.92 16.50 -9.40
C PRO A 96 3.06 17.13 -8.59
N TYR A 97 4.29 16.72 -8.86
CA TYR A 97 5.46 17.23 -8.16
C TYR A 97 5.72 18.70 -8.47
N HIS A 98 5.52 19.13 -9.71
CA HIS A 98 5.67 20.54 -10.07
C HIS A 98 4.68 21.43 -9.31
N TYR A 99 3.40 21.03 -9.28
CA TYR A 99 2.38 21.73 -8.51
C TYR A 99 2.71 21.79 -7.00
N ILE A 100 3.22 20.69 -6.43
CA ILE A 100 3.62 20.65 -5.02
C ILE A 100 4.78 21.61 -4.75
N TYR A 101 5.77 21.66 -5.64
CA TYR A 101 6.91 22.56 -5.52
C TYR A 101 6.50 24.03 -5.55
N GLU A 102 5.62 24.40 -6.49
CA GLU A 102 5.06 25.75 -6.56
C GLU A 102 4.21 26.09 -5.34
N LYS A 103 3.28 25.21 -4.95
CA LYS A 103 2.38 25.42 -3.81
C LYS A 103 3.13 25.66 -2.51
N HIS A 104 4.22 24.91 -2.29
CA HIS A 104 5.01 24.99 -1.06
C HIS A 104 6.20 25.94 -1.16
N ASN A 105 6.44 26.54 -2.32
CA ASN A 105 7.61 27.38 -2.62
C ASN A 105 8.92 26.66 -2.22
N ILE A 106 9.12 25.48 -2.77
CA ILE A 106 10.31 24.64 -2.58
C ILE A 106 10.87 24.21 -3.93
N ASP A 107 12.17 23.91 -3.96
CA ASP A 107 12.80 23.32 -5.14
C ASP A 107 12.83 21.78 -5.05
N SER A 108 12.86 21.13 -6.20
CA SER A 108 13.07 19.69 -6.37
C SER A 108 14.31 19.19 -5.62
N LEU A 109 15.45 19.87 -5.73
CA LEU A 109 16.68 19.48 -5.04
C LEU A 109 16.56 19.67 -3.53
N GLN A 110 15.90 20.74 -3.10
CA GLN A 110 15.61 20.98 -1.69
C GLN A 110 14.73 19.87 -1.09
N PHE A 111 13.70 19.43 -1.82
CA PHE A 111 12.85 18.33 -1.42
C PHE A 111 13.62 17.02 -1.32
N VAL A 112 14.38 16.65 -2.35
CA VAL A 112 15.17 15.41 -2.36
C VAL A 112 16.16 15.38 -1.20
N THR A 113 16.95 16.44 -1.02
CA THR A 113 17.95 16.51 0.06
C THR A 113 17.32 16.48 1.45
N SER A 114 16.19 17.18 1.64
CA SER A 114 15.45 17.14 2.91
C SER A 114 14.82 15.77 3.17
N ASN A 115 14.23 15.16 2.16
CA ASN A 115 13.64 13.82 2.24
C ASN A 115 14.70 12.76 2.56
N THR A 116 15.88 12.84 1.93
CA THR A 116 17.02 11.96 2.24
C THR A 116 17.52 12.17 3.67
N TYR A 117 17.62 13.41 4.15
CA TYR A 117 18.00 13.71 5.52
C TYR A 117 17.02 13.08 6.53
N TYR A 118 15.72 13.32 6.37
CA TYR A 118 14.71 12.75 7.25
C TYR A 118 14.63 11.22 7.15
N GLY A 119 14.76 10.66 5.93
CA GLY A 119 14.73 9.22 5.67
C GLY A 119 15.91 8.45 6.26
N SER A 120 17.01 9.13 6.61
CA SER A 120 18.15 8.51 7.29
C SER A 120 17.88 8.17 8.76
N ASN A 121 16.86 8.79 9.38
CA ASN A 121 16.48 8.54 10.75
C ASN A 121 15.04 8.01 10.81
N LEU A 122 14.91 6.68 10.94
CA LEU A 122 13.61 6.00 10.98
C LEU A 122 12.67 6.54 12.07
N LYS A 123 13.20 6.99 13.21
CA LYS A 123 12.38 7.53 14.30
C LYS A 123 11.74 8.85 13.89
N ILE A 124 12.53 9.79 13.36
CA ILE A 124 12.04 11.10 12.91
C ILE A 124 11.07 10.90 11.73
N TYR A 125 11.44 10.09 10.75
CA TYR A 125 10.61 9.82 9.59
C TYR A 125 9.27 9.17 9.97
N GLY A 126 9.28 8.25 10.94
CA GLY A 126 8.08 7.65 11.51
C GLY A 126 7.18 8.69 12.19
N THR A 127 7.75 9.63 12.95
CA THR A 127 6.98 10.73 13.55
C THR A 127 6.32 11.62 12.50
N LEU A 128 7.03 11.98 11.43
CA LEU A 128 6.45 12.75 10.31
C LEU A 128 5.26 12.02 9.70
N TYR A 129 5.39 10.71 9.42
CA TYR A 129 4.31 9.90 8.88
C TYR A 129 3.10 9.79 9.82
N SER A 130 3.31 9.64 11.12
CA SER A 130 2.24 9.63 12.11
C SER A 130 1.46 10.95 12.10
N ARG A 131 2.16 12.08 12.06
CA ARG A 131 1.55 13.42 11.98
C ARG A 131 0.75 13.61 10.69
N VAL A 132 1.27 13.13 9.55
CA VAL A 132 0.53 13.12 8.27
C VAL A 132 -0.76 12.33 8.40
N LYS A 133 -0.70 11.13 9.00
CA LYS A 133 -1.86 10.27 9.21
C LYS A 133 -2.91 10.95 10.09
N GLU A 134 -2.50 11.50 11.23
CA GLU A 134 -3.40 12.24 12.14
C GLU A 134 -4.09 13.41 11.43
N GLY A 135 -3.32 14.20 10.67
CA GLY A 135 -3.88 15.31 9.90
C GLY A 135 -4.90 14.87 8.85
N LEU A 136 -4.67 13.72 8.19
CA LEU A 136 -5.61 13.13 7.23
C LEU A 136 -6.89 12.62 7.91
N GLU A 137 -6.79 11.97 9.08
CA GLU A 137 -7.96 11.51 9.84
C GLU A 137 -8.85 12.68 10.28
N VAL A 138 -8.25 13.78 10.75
CA VAL A 138 -9.01 14.99 11.11
C VAL A 138 -9.74 15.57 9.90
N LYS A 139 -9.06 15.67 8.74
CA LYS A 139 -9.67 16.15 7.50
C LYS A 139 -10.82 15.25 7.06
N LYS A 140 -10.63 13.92 7.12
CA LYS A 140 -11.64 12.94 6.79
C LYS A 140 -12.87 13.06 7.69
N ALA A 141 -12.68 13.10 9.02
CA ALA A 141 -13.78 13.25 9.97
C ALA A 141 -14.59 14.53 9.70
N LYS A 142 -13.93 15.64 9.35
CA LYS A 142 -14.60 16.87 8.95
C LYS A 142 -15.44 16.69 7.70
N ILE A 143 -14.90 16.07 6.65
CA ILE A 143 -15.62 15.80 5.39
C ILE A 143 -16.81 14.87 5.64
N ASP A 144 -16.63 13.78 6.39
CA ASP A 144 -17.68 12.81 6.70
C ASP A 144 -18.84 13.48 7.47
N SER A 145 -18.52 14.40 8.39
CA SER A 145 -19.54 15.16 9.13
C SER A 145 -20.36 16.09 8.23
N ILE A 146 -19.74 16.68 7.20
CA ILE A 146 -20.41 17.54 6.22
C ILE A 146 -21.31 16.70 5.33
N LEU A 147 -20.78 15.59 4.78
CA LEU A 147 -21.55 14.67 3.95
C LEU A 147 -22.75 14.08 4.68
N ALA A 148 -22.62 13.78 5.98
CA ALA A 148 -23.74 13.30 6.78
C ALA A 148 -24.85 14.35 6.92
N LYS A 149 -24.50 15.63 7.08
CA LYS A 149 -25.48 16.74 7.11
C LYS A 149 -26.14 16.94 5.76
N GLU A 150 -25.36 16.95 4.69
CA GLU A 150 -25.88 17.09 3.31
C GLU A 150 -26.85 15.95 2.97
N LYS A 151 -26.50 14.71 3.34
CA LYS A 151 -27.36 13.55 3.14
C LYS A 151 -28.69 13.70 3.88
N ARG A 152 -28.68 14.11 5.15
CA ARG A 152 -29.91 14.35 5.93
C ARG A 152 -30.81 15.39 5.27
N ILE A 153 -30.23 16.51 4.83
CA ILE A 153 -30.98 17.57 4.13
C ILE A 153 -31.57 17.02 2.83
N LYS A 154 -30.78 16.29 2.04
CA LYS A 154 -31.24 15.68 0.78
C LYS A 154 -32.37 14.69 1.01
N ASP A 155 -32.29 13.87 2.04
CA ASP A 155 -33.32 12.89 2.39
C ASP A 155 -34.61 13.61 2.83
N SER A 156 -34.51 14.68 3.64
CA SER A 156 -35.66 15.51 4.02
C SER A 156 -36.33 16.18 2.82
N ILE A 157 -35.55 16.76 1.90
CA ILE A 157 -36.07 17.38 0.67
C ILE A 157 -36.74 16.33 -0.22
N LYS A 158 -36.15 15.13 -0.33
CA LYS A 158 -36.72 14.04 -1.12
C LYS A 158 -38.08 13.61 -0.57
N ILE A 159 -38.21 13.44 0.75
CA ILE A 159 -39.49 13.11 1.40
C ILE A 159 -40.55 14.16 1.06
N ILE A 160 -40.23 15.44 1.24
CA ILE A 160 -41.17 16.54 0.93
C ILE A 160 -41.55 16.53 -0.56
N THR A 161 -40.57 16.35 -1.44
CA THR A 161 -40.80 16.29 -2.90
C THR A 161 -41.71 15.12 -3.28
N ASP A 162 -41.49 13.95 -2.68
CA ASP A 162 -42.31 12.76 -2.93
C ASP A 162 -43.73 12.97 -2.39
N SER A 163 -43.90 13.58 -1.20
CA SER A 163 -45.22 13.96 -0.67
C SER A 163 -45.94 14.98 -1.55
N LEU A 164 -45.25 16.00 -2.06
CA LEU A 164 -45.84 17.00 -2.96
C LEU A 164 -46.32 16.39 -4.29
N ARG A 165 -45.59 15.42 -4.85
CA ARG A 165 -46.02 14.68 -6.05
C ARG A 165 -47.30 13.88 -5.82
N LEU A 166 -47.44 13.26 -4.64
CA LEU A 166 -48.65 12.52 -4.30
C LEU A 166 -49.87 13.45 -4.22
N LEU A 167 -49.69 14.64 -3.64
CA LEU A 167 -50.75 15.67 -3.57
C LEU A 167 -51.13 16.25 -4.94
N GLU A 168 -50.21 16.26 -5.90
CA GLU A 168 -50.46 16.75 -7.26
C GLU A 168 -51.23 15.73 -8.12
N ILE A 169 -51.03 14.43 -7.88
CA ILE A 169 -51.82 13.35 -8.51
C ILE A 169 -53.26 13.33 -7.99
N GLU A 170 -53.47 13.76 -6.75
CA GLU A 170 -54.76 13.70 -6.06
C GLU A 170 -55.60 14.99 -6.23
N LYS A 171 -55.10 16.01 -6.96
CA LYS A 171 -55.92 17.18 -7.28
C LYS A 171 -57.12 16.74 -8.13
N PRO A 172 -58.36 16.84 -7.62
CA PRO A 172 -59.53 16.57 -8.44
C PRO A 172 -59.57 17.62 -9.55
N ILE A 173 -59.99 17.21 -10.75
CA ILE A 173 -60.44 18.12 -11.79
C ILE A 173 -61.69 18.82 -11.22
N LEU A 174 -61.50 19.87 -10.42
CA LEU A 174 -62.61 20.70 -9.99
C LEU A 174 -63.04 21.51 -11.21
N PRO A 175 -64.30 21.38 -11.65
CA PRO A 175 -64.79 22.20 -12.74
C PRO A 175 -64.64 23.65 -12.33
N VAL A 176 -64.05 24.45 -13.22
CA VAL A 176 -64.10 25.92 -13.12
C VAL A 176 -65.58 26.27 -13.07
N SER A 177 -66.07 26.61 -11.89
CA SER A 177 -67.41 27.16 -11.70
C SER A 177 -67.37 28.59 -12.22
N THR A 178 -67.57 28.75 -13.53
CA THR A 178 -68.18 29.94 -14.06
C THR A 178 -69.62 29.96 -13.57
N GLU A 179 -69.90 30.65 -12.47
CA GLU A 179 -71.16 31.38 -12.38
C GLU A 179 -71.17 32.48 -11.31
N LEU A 180 -71.71 33.63 -11.75
CA LEU A 180 -72.31 34.72 -10.99
C LEU A 180 -71.46 35.95 -10.61
N LYS A 181 -71.37 36.87 -11.57
CA LYS A 181 -71.67 38.30 -11.37
C LYS A 181 -72.32 38.81 -12.66
N LYS A 182 -73.49 39.44 -12.72
CA LYS A 182 -74.52 39.85 -11.77
C LYS A 182 -75.67 40.38 -12.63
N SER A 183 -76.89 40.26 -12.10
CA SER A 183 -78.12 40.96 -12.50
C SER A 183 -77.93 42.31 -13.22
N GLU A 184 -78.62 42.45 -14.36
CA GLU A 184 -79.50 43.57 -14.70
C GLU A 184 -80.49 43.14 -15.79
#